data_AF-A0A832J3D5-F1
#
_entry.id   AF-A0A832J3D5-F1
#
_cell.length_a   1.000
_cell.length_b   1.000
_cell.length_c   1.000
_cell.angle_alpha   90.00
_cell.angle_beta   90.00
_cell.angle_gamma   90.00
#
_symmetry.space_group_name_H-M   'P 1'
#
loop_
_entity.id
_entity.type
_entity.pdbx_description
1 polymer ?
#
loop_
_entity_poly.entity_id
_entity_poly.type
_entity_poly.pdbx_seq_one_letter_code
_entity_poly.pdbx_strand_id
1 'polypeptide(L)'
;YWEINEAFATQVLANVEAWKDKGYCNDELGSRSALGEIDRERLNVDGGGVSIGHPVGASGARIVLHLLHVLERTQSKRGMASLCIGGGQGGAMAVERA
;
A
#
# COMPACT_ATOMS: atom_id res chain seq x y z
N TYR A 1 2.96 -8.85 2.93
CA TYR A 1 3.73 -7.78 2.28
C TYR A 1 2.77 -6.75 1.75
N TRP A 2 3.19 -5.50 1.72
CA TRP A 2 2.43 -4.36 1.25
C TRP A 2 3.18 -3.72 0.10
N GLU A 3 2.50 -3.59 -1.03
CA GLU A 3 2.99 -2.85 -2.19
C GLU A 3 2.00 -1.71 -2.45
N ILE A 4 2.35 -0.51 -2.04
CA ILE A 4 1.49 0.66 -2.16
C ILE A 4 2.07 1.66 -3.14
N ASN A 5 1.20 2.34 -3.90
CA ASN A 5 1.64 3.42 -4.77
C ASN A 5 2.29 4.54 -3.94
N GLU A 6 3.49 4.93 -4.34
CA GLU A 6 4.18 6.08 -3.77
C GLU A 6 4.00 7.27 -4.71
N ALA A 7 2.87 7.97 -4.62
CA ALA A 7 2.67 9.18 -5.40
C ALA A 7 3.59 10.30 -4.91
N PHE A 8 3.73 10.41 -3.59
CA PHE A 8 4.65 11.30 -2.89
C PHE A 8 5.11 10.62 -1.60
N ALA A 9 6.33 10.92 -1.13
CA ALA A 9 6.81 10.38 0.15
C ALA A 9 5.89 10.80 1.32
N THR A 10 5.46 12.06 1.34
CA THR A 10 4.52 12.59 2.34
C THR A 10 3.16 11.90 2.29
N GLN A 11 2.68 11.54 1.10
CA GLN A 11 1.41 10.83 0.95
C GLN A 11 1.45 9.44 1.60
N VAL A 12 2.54 8.70 1.41
CA VAL A 12 2.72 7.39 2.05
C VAL A 12 2.84 7.54 3.56
N LEU A 13 3.71 8.44 4.02
CA LEU A 13 3.95 8.67 5.44
C LEU A 13 2.68 9.13 6.18
N ALA A 14 1.89 10.01 5.57
CA ALA A 14 0.62 10.44 6.14
C ALA A 14 -0.39 9.30 6.25
N ASN A 15 -0.51 8.46 5.22
CA ASN A 15 -1.43 7.32 5.25
C ASN A 15 -1.07 6.30 6.35
N VAL A 16 0.22 5.95 6.47
CA VAL A 16 0.64 4.98 7.50
C VAL A 16 0.52 5.54 8.91
N GLU A 17 0.63 6.86 9.10
CA GLU A 17 0.41 7.50 10.40
C GLU A 17 -1.08 7.58 10.74
N ALA A 18 -1.91 7.95 9.76
CA ALA A 18 -3.37 8.01 9.89
C ALA A 18 -3.98 6.67 10.33
N TRP A 19 -3.40 5.54 9.91
CA TRP A 19 -3.86 4.20 10.31
C TRP A 19 -3.55 3.84 11.76
N LYS A 20 -2.53 4.48 12.36
CA LYS A 20 -2.16 4.31 13.77
C LYS A 20 -3.03 5.17 14.67
N ASP A 21 -3.51 6.31 14.15
CA ASP A 21 -4.32 7.24 14.91
C ASP A 21 -5.76 6.74 15.06
N LYS A 22 -6.16 6.45 16.30
CA LYS A 22 -7.50 5.98 16.62
C LYS A 22 -8.58 7.04 16.36
N GLY A 23 -8.27 8.33 16.58
CA GLY A 23 -9.22 9.43 16.39
C GLY A 23 -9.55 9.59 14.92
N TYR A 24 -8.54 9.73 14.07
CA TYR A 24 -8.68 9.77 12.62
C TYR A 24 -9.43 8.54 12.08
N CYS A 25 -9.04 7.34 12.53
CA CYS A 25 -9.73 6.12 12.12
C CYS A 25 -11.22 6.11 12.52
N ASN A 26 -11.59 6.75 13.62
CA ASN A 26 -12.98 6.87 14.05
C ASN A 26 -13.74 7.93 13.27
N ASP A 27 -13.20 9.14 13.25
CA ASP A 27 -13.86 10.34 12.72
C ASP A 27 -13.98 10.29 11.20
N GLU A 28 -12.96 9.78 10.51
CA GLU A 28 -12.87 9.81 9.04
C GLU A 28 -13.16 8.45 8.39
N LEU A 29 -12.80 7.34 9.05
CA LEU A 29 -12.93 5.98 8.48
C LEU A 29 -14.07 5.16 9.09
N GLY A 30 -14.74 5.66 10.14
CA GLY A 30 -15.81 4.95 10.84
C GLY A 30 -15.35 3.68 11.58
N SER A 31 -14.05 3.50 11.79
CA SER A 31 -13.47 2.37 12.50
C SER A 31 -13.52 2.59 14.02
N ARG A 32 -13.84 1.54 14.78
CA ARG A 32 -13.86 1.60 16.27
C ARG A 32 -12.47 1.55 16.90
N SER A 33 -11.46 1.18 16.12
CA SER A 33 -10.06 1.09 16.51
C SER A 33 -9.15 1.69 15.43
N ALA A 34 -7.92 1.97 15.80
CA ALA A 34 -6.85 2.15 14.81
C ALA A 34 -6.83 0.93 13.86
N LEU A 35 -6.56 1.17 12.57
CA LEU A 35 -6.34 0.11 11.59
C LEU A 35 -5.02 -0.62 11.86
N GLY A 36 -4.08 0.08 12.50
CA GLY A 36 -2.83 -0.48 13.00
C GLY A 36 -1.62 -0.04 12.18
N GLU A 37 -0.46 -0.54 12.61
CA GLU A 37 0.81 -0.23 11.98
C GLU A 37 1.14 -1.21 10.86
N ILE A 38 1.64 -0.67 9.74
CA ILE A 38 2.27 -1.47 8.69
C ILE A 38 3.74 -1.68 9.06
N ASP A 39 4.15 -2.95 9.14
CA ASP A 39 5.55 -3.33 9.27
C ASP A 39 6.37 -2.76 8.10
N ARG A 40 7.29 -1.85 8.42
CA ARG A 40 8.11 -1.13 7.45
C ARG A 40 9.06 -2.04 6.68
N GLU A 41 9.47 -3.17 7.26
CA GLU A 41 10.34 -4.15 6.57
C GLU A 41 9.57 -4.94 5.51
N ARG A 42 8.23 -4.81 5.47
CA ARG A 42 7.35 -5.50 4.53
C ARG A 42 6.58 -4.54 3.62
N LEU A 43 6.93 -3.26 3.63
CA LEU A 43 6.33 -2.20 2.83
C LEU A 43 7.29 -1.77 1.71
N ASN A 44 6.87 -1.88 0.45
CA ASN A 44 7.61 -1.42 -0.73
C ASN A 44 9.09 -1.86 -0.71
N VAL A 45 9.33 -3.15 -0.47
CA VAL A 45 10.64 -3.71 -0.09
C VAL A 45 11.75 -3.56 -1.15
N ASP A 46 11.37 -3.35 -2.41
CA ASP A 46 12.31 -3.11 -3.51
C ASP A 46 12.17 -1.69 -4.10
N GLY A 47 11.54 -0.76 -3.36
CA GLY A 47 11.21 0.59 -3.83
C GLY A 47 9.85 0.67 -4.54
N GLY A 48 9.38 1.89 -4.81
CA GLY A 48 8.05 2.14 -5.36
C GLY A 48 8.01 3.31 -6.35
N GLY A 49 6.86 3.99 -6.41
CA GLY A 49 6.59 5.05 -7.38
C GLY A 49 7.57 6.22 -7.33
N VAL A 50 8.14 6.54 -6.16
CA VAL A 50 9.08 7.66 -5.99
C VAL A 50 10.44 7.34 -6.60
N SER A 51 10.92 6.10 -6.48
CA SER A 51 12.24 5.69 -6.97
C SER A 51 12.21 5.11 -8.39
N ILE A 52 11.19 4.32 -8.73
CA ILE A 52 11.07 3.59 -10.00
C ILE A 52 10.30 4.41 -11.05
N GLY A 53 9.36 5.24 -10.60
CA GLY A 53 8.51 6.08 -11.44
C GLY A 53 7.03 5.66 -11.44
N HIS A 54 6.18 6.60 -11.87
CA HIS A 54 4.72 6.49 -11.82
C HIS A 54 4.07 6.78 -13.20
N PRO A 55 4.19 5.87 -14.19
CA PRO A 55 3.44 5.98 -15.44
C PRO A 55 1.94 5.74 -15.17
N VAL A 56 1.16 6.83 -15.22
CA VAL A 56 -0.29 6.82 -14.98
C VAL A 56 -0.98 5.79 -15.88
N GLY A 57 -1.86 4.99 -15.28
CA GLY A 57 -2.57 3.90 -15.96
C GLY A 57 -1.78 2.59 -16.05
N ALA A 58 -0.46 2.60 -15.90
CA ALA A 58 0.39 1.40 -15.94
C ALA A 58 0.91 0.96 -14.56
N SER A 59 1.10 1.89 -13.61
CA SER A 59 1.65 1.58 -12.29
C SER A 59 0.86 0.54 -11.49
N GLY A 60 -0.46 0.43 -11.69
CA GLY A 60 -1.29 -0.59 -11.03
C GLY A 60 -0.86 -2.02 -11.37
N ALA A 61 -0.54 -2.29 -12.64
CA ALA A 61 -0.04 -3.60 -13.06
C ALA A 61 1.33 -3.90 -12.44
N ARG A 62 2.23 -2.90 -12.40
CA ARG A 62 3.55 -3.03 -11.75
C ARG A 62 3.41 -3.33 -10.26
N ILE A 63 2.54 -2.62 -9.54
CA ILE A 63 2.27 -2.83 -8.10
C ILE A 63 1.87 -4.28 -7.84
N VAL A 64 0.85 -4.79 -8.56
CA VAL A 64 0.34 -6.14 -8.32
C VAL A 64 1.37 -7.21 -8.72
N LEU A 65 1.99 -7.07 -9.90
CA LEU A 65 2.97 -8.04 -10.38
C LEU A 65 4.21 -8.11 -9.48
N HIS A 66 4.72 -6.96 -9.06
CA HIS A 66 5.85 -6.91 -8.13
C HIS A 66 5.50 -7.54 -6.79
N LEU A 67 4.32 -7.26 -6.23
CA LEU A 67 3.86 -7.92 -5.00
C LEU A 67 3.84 -9.44 -5.14
N LEU A 68 3.35 -9.97 -6.26
CA LEU A 68 3.36 -11.42 -6.51
C LEU A 68 4.78 -11.99 -6.54
N HIS A 69 5.73 -11.32 -7.21
CA HIS A 69 7.14 -11.71 -7.21
C HIS A 69 7.78 -11.65 -5.82
N VAL A 70 7.45 -10.64 -5.00
CA VAL A 70 7.90 -10.56 -3.61
C VAL A 70 7.36 -11.73 -2.80
N LEU A 71 6.07 -12.05 -2.91
CA LEU A 71 5.46 -13.18 -2.20
C LEU A 71 6.10 -14.52 -2.60
N GLU A 72 6.39 -14.71 -3.88
CA GLU A 72 7.10 -15.89 -4.38
C GLU A 72 8.53 -15.96 -3.81
N ARG A 73 9.33 -14.91 -3.98
CA ARG A 73 10.73 -14.84 -3.52
C ARG A 73 10.88 -15.03 -2.01
N THR A 74 9.90 -14.56 -1.23
CA THR A 74 9.91 -14.62 0.24
C THR A 74 9.14 -15.82 0.79
N GLN A 75 8.65 -16.72 -0.07
CA GLN A 75 7.81 -17.87 0.29
C GLN A 75 6.60 -17.47 1.16
N SER A 76 6.11 -16.24 1.00
CA SER A 76 4.93 -15.72 1.68
C SER A 76 3.66 -16.02 0.90
N LYS A 77 2.54 -16.06 1.63
CA LYS A 77 1.25 -16.45 1.07
C LYS A 77 0.34 -15.27 0.73
N ARG A 78 0.32 -14.22 1.55
CA ARG A 78 -0.65 -13.11 1.43
C ARG A 78 0.03 -11.74 1.35
N GLY A 79 -0.57 -10.87 0.55
CA GLY A 79 -0.15 -9.49 0.41
C GLY A 79 -1.29 -8.54 0.08
N MET A 80 -1.01 -7.25 0.21
CA MET A 80 -1.93 -6.16 -0.10
C MET A 80 -1.28 -5.23 -1.12
N ALA A 81 -1.97 -4.99 -2.24
CA ALA A 81 -1.65 -3.96 -3.20
C ALA A 81 -2.62 -2.78 -3.01
N SER A 82 -2.13 -1.54 -3.03
CA SER A 82 -3.01 -0.36 -2.89
C SER A 82 -2.48 0.85 -3.64
N LEU A 83 -3.38 1.74 -4.06
CA LEU A 83 -3.01 2.98 -4.74
C LEU A 83 -4.02 4.11 -4.49
N CYS A 84 -3.49 5.32 -4.32
CA CYS A 84 -4.26 6.56 -4.42
C CYS A 84 -4.47 6.94 -5.88
N ILE A 85 -5.56 7.64 -6.19
CA ILE A 85 -5.93 8.05 -7.54
C ILE A 85 -6.31 9.54 -7.49
N GLY A 86 -5.81 10.31 -8.47
CA GLY A 86 -6.23 11.70 -8.65
C GLY A 86 -7.75 11.80 -8.80
N GLY A 87 -8.35 12.88 -8.28
CA GLY A 87 -9.80 13.01 -8.21
C GLY A 87 -10.44 12.41 -6.95
N GLY A 88 -9.65 12.04 -5.94
CA GLY A 88 -10.15 11.64 -4.62
C GLY A 88 -10.61 10.19 -4.56
N GLN A 89 -9.97 9.29 -5.33
CA GLN A 89 -10.29 7.86 -5.32
C GLN A 89 -9.11 7.03 -4.81
N GLY A 90 -9.38 5.77 -4.52
CA GLY A 90 -8.36 4.78 -4.16
C GLY A 90 -8.79 3.38 -4.56
N GLY A 91 -7.83 2.48 -4.69
CA GLY A 91 -8.07 1.06 -4.95
C GLY A 91 -7.17 0.21 -4.08
N ALA A 92 -7.68 -0.93 -3.61
CA ALA A 92 -6.93 -1.92 -2.86
C ALA A 92 -7.27 -3.33 -3.33
N MET A 93 -6.30 -4.22 -3.31
CA MET A 93 -6.43 -5.62 -3.69
C MET A 93 -5.69 -6.50 -2.68
N ALA A 94 -6.41 -7.44 -2.08
CA ALA A 94 -5.80 -8.53 -1.33
C ALA A 94 -5.46 -9.66 -2.30
N VAL A 95 -4.22 -10.15 -2.24
CA VAL A 95 -3.76 -11.27 -3.08
C VAL A 95 -3.31 -12.44 -2.20
N GLU A 96 -3.60 -13.64 -2.66
CA GLU A 96 -3.13 -14.89 -2.09
C GLU A 96 -2.38 -15.68 -3.17
N ARG A 97 -1.13 -16.04 -2.90
CA ARG A 97 -0.33 -16.90 -3.79
C ARG A 97 -0.80 -18.34 -3.64
N ALA A 98 -1.05 -18.98 -4.79
CA ALA A 98 -1.39 -20.39 -4.88
C ALA A 98 -0.22 -21.29 -4.41
#